data_AF-X1VT90-F1
#
_entry.id   AF-X1VT90-F1
#
_cell.length_a   1.000
_cell.length_b   1.000
_cell.length_c   1.000
_cell.angle_alpha   90.00
_cell.angle_beta   90.00
_cell.angle_gamma   90.00
#
_symmetry.space_group_name_H-M   'P 1'
#
loop_
_entity.id
_entity.type
_entity.pdbx_description
1 polymer ?
#
loop_
_entity_poly.entity_id
_entity_poly.type
_entity_poly.pdbx_seq_one_letter_code
_entity_poly.pdbx_strand_id
1 'polypeptide(L)' 'MKLEYDLVIIGGGPAGLAVALEARRNTVKDILLLERDKYLGGIL' A
#
# COMPACT_ATOMS: atom_id res chain seq x y z
N MET A 1 -10.27 1.02 -17.45
CA MET A 1 -10.10 1.01 -15.98
C MET A 1 -9.42 -0.31 -15.64
N LYS A 2 -8.27 -0.29 -14.95
CA LYS A 2 -7.56 -1.52 -14.58
C LYS A 2 -8.10 -2.00 -13.23
N LEU A 3 -8.54 -3.26 -13.15
CA LEU A 3 -9.13 -3.87 -11.95
C LEU A 3 -8.17 -4.86 -11.27
N GLU A 4 -7.06 -5.18 -11.93
CA GLU A 4 -6.06 -6.13 -11.45
C GLU A 4 -4.80 -5.40 -11.03
N TYR A 5 -4.33 -5.71 -9.83
CA TYR A 5 -3.08 -5.25 -9.23
C TYR A 5 -2.34 -6.49 -8.73
N ASP A 6 -1.01 -6.46 -8.76
CA ASP A 6 -0.19 -7.55 -8.22
C ASP A 6 -0.34 -7.65 -6.69
N LEU A 7 -0.62 -6.51 -6.04
CA LEU A 7 -0.85 -6.43 -4.60
C LEU A 7 -1.81 -5.29 -4.26
N VAL A 8 -2.78 -5.56 -3.40
CA VAL A 8 -3.66 -4.55 -2.79
C VAL A 8 -3.43 -4.51 -1.29
N ILE A 9 -3.16 -3.32 -0.76
CA ILE A 9 -2.91 -3.05 0.66
C ILE A 9 -4.05 -2.19 1.19
N ILE A 10 -4.72 -2.64 2.24
CA ILE A 10 -5.79 -1.89 2.91
C ILE A 10 -5.27 -1.38 4.26
N GLY A 11 -5.19 -0.06 4.39
CA GLY A 11 -4.62 0.65 5.53
C GLY A 11 -3.25 1.27 5.21
N GLY A 12 -3.14 2.58 5.35
CA GLY A 12 -1.95 3.42 5.12
C GLY A 12 -1.16 3.75 6.38
N GLY A 13 -1.33 2.97 7.45
CA GLY A 13 -0.53 3.07 8.67
C GLY A 13 0.90 2.52 8.50
N PRO A 14 1.68 2.44 9.60
CA PRO A 14 3.10 2.05 9.54
C PRO A 14 3.30 0.66 8.92
N ALA A 15 2.41 -0.29 9.23
CA ALA A 15 2.43 -1.63 8.66
C ALA A 15 2.17 -1.62 7.14
N GLY A 16 1.14 -0.91 6.68
CA GLY A 16 0.80 -0.84 5.26
C GLY A 16 1.88 -0.16 4.42
N LEU A 17 2.48 0.90 4.95
CA LEU A 17 3.62 1.57 4.32
C LEU A 17 4.87 0.67 4.28
N ALA A 18 5.16 -0.07 5.35
CA ALA A 18 6.26 -1.02 5.37
C ALA A 18 6.06 -2.13 4.33
N VAL A 19 4.84 -2.67 4.21
CA VAL A 19 4.50 -3.65 3.17
C VAL A 19 4.67 -3.06 1.78
N ALA A 20 4.18 -1.85 1.54
CA ALA A 20 4.33 -1.19 0.23
C ALA A 20 5.81 -1.00 -0.14
N LEU A 21 6.64 -0.58 0.82
CA LEU A 21 8.07 -0.39 0.62
C LEU A 21 8.79 -1.71 0.32
N GLU A 22 8.56 -2.74 1.13
CA GLU A 22 9.22 -4.03 0.95
C GLU A 22 8.73 -4.77 -0.31
N ALA A 23 7.44 -4.69 -0.65
CA ALA A 23 6.92 -5.26 -1.89
C ALA A 23 7.55 -4.61 -3.13
N ARG A 24 7.73 -3.28 -3.13
CA ARG A 24 8.45 -2.56 -4.20
C ARG A 24 9.91 -3.03 -4.33
N ARG A 25 10.59 -3.28 -3.21
CA ARG A 25 11.95 -3.83 -3.20
C ARG A 25 11.99 -5.27 -3.75
N ASN A 26 10.96 -6.06 -3.49
CA ASN A 26 10.83 -7.45 -3.91
C ASN A 26 10.05 -7.61 -5.24
N THR A 27 10.38 -6.78 -6.23
CA THR A 27 9.88 -6.84 -7.63
C THR A 27 8.39 -6.62 -7.87
N VAL A 28 7.54 -6.42 -6.85
CA VAL A 28 6.10 -6.15 -7.06
C VAL A 28 5.92 -4.72 -7.59
N LYS A 29 5.45 -4.60 -8.84
CA LYS A 29 5.40 -3.32 -9.56
C LYS A 29 4.03 -2.68 -9.60
N ASP A 30 2.96 -3.44 -9.54
CA ASP A 30 1.61 -2.88 -9.51
C ASP A 30 0.98 -3.04 -8.12
N ILE A 31 1.09 -1.99 -7.31
CA ILE A 31 0.64 -1.98 -5.92
C ILE A 31 -0.38 -0.87 -5.76
N LEU A 32 -1.55 -1.23 -5.27
CA LEU A 32 -2.58 -0.29 -4.82
C LEU A 32 -2.61 -0.26 -3.30
N LEU A 33 -2.37 0.90 -2.70
CA LEU A 33 -2.59 1.15 -1.28
C LEU A 33 -3.83 2.02 -1.11
N LEU A 34 -4.73 1.60 -0.23
CA LEU A 34 -5.97 2.31 0.09
C LEU A 34 -5.96 2.69 1.57
N GLU A 35 -6.23 3.97 1.85
CA GLU A 35 -6.45 4.51 3.19
C GLU A 35 -7.79 5.24 3.19
N ARG A 36 -8.53 5.10 4.29
CA ARG A 36 -9.80 5.80 4.53
C ARG A 36 -9.55 7.26 4.88
N ASP A 37 -8.49 7.53 5.65
CA ASP A 37 -8.12 8.88 6.06
C ASP A 37 -7.52 9.69 4.91
N LYS A 38 -7.45 11.00 5.10
CA LYS A 38 -6.86 11.94 4.13
C LYS A 38 -5.33 11.84 4.07
N TYR A 39 -4.71 11.22 5.07
CA TYR A 39 -3.26 11.14 5.23
C TYR A 39 -2.81 9.73 5.57
N LEU A 40 -1.58 9.42 5.18
CA LEU A 40 -0.87 8.21 5.56
C LEU A 40 -0.21 8.40 6.92
N GLY A 41 0.07 7.31 7.63
CA GLY A 41 0.73 7.33 8.94
C GLY A 41 -0.04 6.59 10.03
N GLY A 42 -1.36 6.46 9.89
CA GLY A 42 -2.22 5.72 10.82
C GLY A 42 -2.22 6.35 12.21
N ILE A 43 -1.46 5.77 13.14
CA ILE A 43 -1.34 6.25 14.53
C ILE A 43 -0.25 7.33 14.73
N LEU A 44 0.52 7.63 13.67
CA LEU A 44 1.67 8.54 13.69
C LEU A 44 1.30 9.93 13.17
#